data_AF-A0A2S7P7P9-F1
#
_entry.id   AF-A0A2S7P7P9-F1
#
_cell.length_a   1.000
_cell.length_b   1.000
_cell.length_c   1.000
_cell.angle_alpha   90.00
_cell.angle_beta   90.00
_cell.angle_gamma   90.00
#
_symmetry.space_group_name_H-M   'P 1'
#
loop_
_entity.id
_entity.type
_entity.pdbx_description
1 polymer ?
#
loop_
_entity_poly.entity_id
_entity_poly.type
_entity_poly.pdbx_seq_one_letter_code
_entity_poly.pdbx_strand_id
1 'polypeptide(L)'
;MPCAYGLHDIQGETVVDLGCGAGFDIFQAANKIGKTGKAIGIDMSEEMLARARLNAAKSSVTNVEFHQSRINTLPLPAESVDCVISNCVINLVPESDKPTVFSEIFRVLKAGGRVAISDILEKKPMGDAMRQDMGLLVGCISGASAVEDGYEKPAFKVRFGPLKDGHEPILLTAGYQDIVIIDKKHDLNIYKISEVFDIRDKQIASSTDSATTSSGCCCGNGTSLKKGDASRIAEIDFNEWVGSFDIYALKADNAPKEATS
;
A
#
# COMPACT_ATOMS: atom_id res chain seq x y z
N MET A 1 -13.81 17.91 -3.51
CA MET A 1 -13.05 16.65 -3.35
C MET A 1 -13.09 15.91 -4.67
N PRO A 2 -11.98 15.76 -5.40
CA PRO A 2 -11.96 14.86 -6.55
C PRO A 2 -12.05 13.40 -6.05
N CYS A 3 -12.71 12.54 -6.82
CA CYS A 3 -12.89 11.12 -6.61
C CYS A 3 -11.56 10.35 -6.43
N ALA A 4 -10.99 10.30 -5.23
CA ALA A 4 -9.65 9.71 -4.99
C ALA A 4 -9.54 8.17 -5.15
N TYR A 5 -10.59 7.43 -5.52
CA TYR A 5 -10.55 5.95 -5.51
C TYR A 5 -11.16 5.27 -6.76
N GLY A 6 -11.49 5.98 -7.84
CA GLY A 6 -12.23 5.34 -8.94
C GLY A 6 -13.60 4.79 -8.51
N LEU A 7 -14.10 5.26 -7.35
CA LEU A 7 -15.36 4.90 -6.70
C LEU A 7 -16.50 5.84 -7.12
N HIS A 8 -16.52 6.26 -8.39
CA HIS A 8 -17.65 6.98 -8.95
C HIS A 8 -18.61 5.94 -9.56
N ASP A 9 -19.86 5.96 -9.12
CA ASP A 9 -20.93 5.06 -9.60
C ASP A 9 -20.62 3.55 -9.48
N ILE A 10 -20.44 3.07 -8.25
CA ILE A 10 -20.10 1.68 -7.93
C ILE A 10 -21.29 0.87 -7.40
N GLN A 11 -22.51 1.36 -7.64
CA GLN A 11 -23.71 0.73 -7.11
C GLN A 11 -23.84 -0.71 -7.61
N GLY A 12 -24.08 -1.65 -6.69
CA GLY A 12 -24.17 -3.07 -7.00
C GLY A 12 -22.84 -3.80 -7.22
N GLU A 13 -21.70 -3.10 -7.22
CA GLU A 13 -20.40 -3.71 -7.47
C GLU A 13 -19.89 -4.54 -6.26
N THR A 14 -19.00 -5.48 -6.56
CA THR A 14 -18.14 -6.16 -5.58
C THR A 14 -16.79 -5.44 -5.50
N VAL A 15 -16.51 -4.84 -4.34
CA VAL A 15 -15.29 -4.06 -4.07
C VAL A 15 -14.44 -4.78 -3.03
N VAL A 16 -13.14 -4.90 -3.31
CA VAL A 16 -12.14 -5.48 -2.39
C VAL A 16 -11.19 -4.38 -1.90
N ASP A 17 -10.95 -4.32 -0.59
CA ASP A 17 -9.97 -3.44 0.05
C ASP A 17 -8.78 -4.27 0.58
N LEU A 18 -7.59 -4.01 0.03
CA LEU A 18 -6.36 -4.72 0.36
C LEU A 18 -5.60 -4.02 1.49
N GLY A 19 -5.45 -4.74 2.61
CA GLY A 19 -4.94 -4.22 3.87
C GLY A 19 -5.96 -3.33 4.57
N CYS A 20 -7.21 -3.82 4.66
CA CYS A 20 -8.34 -3.02 5.13
C CYS A 20 -8.22 -2.53 6.58
N GLY A 21 -7.29 -3.09 7.37
CA GLY A 21 -7.08 -2.74 8.76
C GLY A 21 -8.37 -2.88 9.57
N ALA A 22 -8.73 -1.83 10.29
CA ALA A 22 -9.94 -1.76 11.11
C ALA A 22 -11.20 -1.36 10.32
N GLY A 23 -11.10 -1.32 8.98
CA GLY A 23 -12.22 -1.18 8.05
C GLY A 23 -12.53 0.24 7.57
N PHE A 24 -11.63 1.21 7.75
CA PHE A 24 -11.93 2.62 7.43
C PHE A 24 -12.37 2.83 5.97
N ASP A 25 -11.59 2.35 5.00
CA ASP A 25 -11.87 2.53 3.58
C ASP A 25 -13.01 1.60 3.10
N ILE A 26 -13.01 0.33 3.52
CA ILE A 26 -14.06 -0.60 3.14
C ILE A 26 -15.47 -0.20 3.62
N PHE A 27 -15.62 0.45 4.79
CA PHE A 27 -16.94 0.96 5.20
C PHE A 27 -17.43 2.11 4.35
N GLN A 28 -16.53 2.96 3.85
CA GLN A 28 -16.89 4.00 2.89
C GLN A 28 -17.32 3.40 1.55
N ALA A 29 -16.62 2.36 1.09
CA ALA A 29 -17.00 1.61 -0.10
C ALA A 29 -18.37 0.93 0.08
N ALA A 30 -18.60 0.25 1.21
CA ALA A 30 -19.85 -0.45 1.54
C ALA A 30 -21.09 0.44 1.44
N ASN A 31 -20.97 1.70 1.87
CA ASN A 31 -22.04 2.68 1.76
C ASN A 31 -22.28 3.11 0.30
N LYS A 32 -21.21 3.28 -0.49
CA LYS A 32 -21.28 3.72 -1.89
C LYS A 32 -21.72 2.65 -2.87
N ILE A 33 -21.46 1.38 -2.61
CA ILE A 33 -21.93 0.26 -3.45
C ILE A 33 -23.41 -0.08 -3.22
N GLY A 34 -24.00 0.40 -2.13
CA GLY A 34 -25.40 0.12 -1.81
C GLY A 34 -25.68 -1.34 -1.41
N LYS A 35 -26.95 -1.64 -1.12
CA LYS A 35 -27.35 -2.92 -0.50
C LYS A 35 -27.19 -4.14 -1.40
N THR A 36 -27.13 -3.94 -2.71
CA THR A 36 -26.97 -5.02 -3.71
C THR A 36 -25.50 -5.33 -4.01
N GLY A 37 -24.58 -4.42 -3.67
CA GLY A 37 -23.15 -4.61 -3.81
C GLY A 37 -22.54 -5.32 -2.61
N LYS A 38 -21.27 -5.71 -2.75
CA LYS A 38 -20.52 -6.44 -1.74
C LYS A 38 -19.17 -5.78 -1.46
N ALA A 39 -18.85 -5.54 -0.20
CA ALA A 39 -17.58 -4.99 0.24
C ALA A 39 -16.77 -6.09 0.96
N ILE A 40 -15.52 -6.28 0.54
CA ILE A 40 -14.66 -7.36 1.04
C ILE A 40 -13.35 -6.75 1.56
N GLY A 41 -13.09 -6.84 2.85
CA GLY A 41 -11.81 -6.45 3.45
C GLY A 41 -10.85 -7.63 3.53
N ILE A 42 -9.61 -7.46 3.06
CA ILE A 42 -8.52 -8.43 3.19
C ILE A 42 -7.45 -7.83 4.11
N ASP A 43 -7.06 -8.56 5.16
CA ASP A 43 -5.95 -8.17 6.01
C ASP A 43 -5.23 -9.41 6.55
N MET A 44 -3.91 -9.32 6.81
CA MET A 44 -3.15 -10.43 7.39
C MET A 44 -3.28 -10.50 8.92
N SER A 45 -3.60 -9.37 9.57
CA SER A 45 -3.67 -9.24 11.02
C SER A 45 -5.06 -9.63 11.55
N GLU A 46 -5.10 -10.75 12.28
CA GLU A 46 -6.32 -11.18 12.95
C GLU A 46 -6.84 -10.14 13.95
N GLU A 47 -5.94 -9.41 14.62
CA GLU A 47 -6.30 -8.33 15.54
C GLU A 47 -7.01 -7.18 14.82
N MET A 48 -6.50 -6.76 13.66
CA MET A 48 -7.13 -5.70 12.88
C MET A 48 -8.49 -6.13 12.35
N LEU A 49 -8.62 -7.37 11.88
CA LEU A 49 -9.90 -7.93 11.45
C LEU A 49 -10.90 -8.06 12.61
N ALA A 50 -10.45 -8.40 13.82
CA ALA A 50 -11.31 -8.40 15.00
C ALA A 50 -11.86 -7.00 15.27
N ARG A 51 -11.02 -5.96 15.19
CA ARG A 51 -11.45 -4.55 15.31
C ARG A 51 -12.40 -4.17 14.18
N ALA A 52 -12.13 -4.58 12.95
CA ALA A 52 -12.99 -4.31 11.80
C ALA A 52 -14.38 -4.92 11.98
N ARG A 53 -14.47 -6.17 12.45
CA ARG A 53 -15.75 -6.82 12.76
C ARG A 53 -16.51 -6.11 13.88
N LEU A 54 -15.82 -5.65 14.92
CA LEU A 54 -16.44 -4.84 15.99
C LEU A 54 -16.97 -3.50 15.46
N ASN A 55 -16.25 -2.86 14.54
CA ASN A 55 -16.68 -1.62 13.92
C ASN A 55 -17.88 -1.86 12.98
N ALA A 56 -17.86 -2.94 12.22
CA ALA A 56 -18.98 -3.34 11.36
C ALA A 56 -20.26 -3.55 12.18
N ALA A 57 -20.18 -4.25 13.33
CA ALA A 57 -21.30 -4.47 14.23
C ALA A 57 -21.88 -3.17 14.85
N LYS A 58 -21.07 -2.11 14.94
CA LYS A 58 -21.51 -0.78 15.41
C LYS A 58 -22.03 0.10 14.28
N SER A 59 -21.90 -0.33 13.03
CA SER A 59 -22.32 0.42 11.84
C SER A 59 -23.63 -0.14 11.29
N SER A 60 -24.26 0.58 10.36
CA SER A 60 -25.47 0.14 9.67
C SER A 60 -25.20 -0.70 8.41
N VAL A 61 -23.94 -1.02 8.12
CA VAL A 61 -23.57 -1.78 6.91
C VAL A 61 -23.85 -3.27 7.11
N THR A 62 -24.45 -3.90 6.10
CA THR A 62 -24.83 -5.33 6.15
C THR A 62 -24.16 -6.16 5.06
N ASN A 63 -23.39 -5.51 4.19
CA ASN A 63 -22.83 -6.06 2.97
C ASN A 63 -21.29 -6.12 3.00
N VAL A 64 -20.71 -6.25 4.20
CA VAL A 64 -19.25 -6.30 4.41
C VAL A 64 -18.83 -7.66 4.92
N GLU A 65 -17.78 -8.22 4.33
CA GLU A 65 -17.10 -9.42 4.84
C GLU A 65 -15.59 -9.19 4.99
N PHE A 66 -14.95 -9.99 5.82
CA PHE A 66 -13.54 -9.86 6.18
C PHE A 66 -12.83 -11.20 6.11
N HIS A 67 -11.78 -11.28 5.30
CA HIS A 67 -10.95 -12.49 5.17
C HIS A 67 -9.53 -12.24 5.64
N GLN A 68 -9.02 -13.20 6.42
CA GLN A 68 -7.62 -13.19 6.79
C GLN A 68 -6.78 -13.78 5.67
N SER A 69 -5.96 -12.95 5.02
CA SER A 69 -4.99 -13.42 4.04
C SER A 69 -3.89 -12.38 3.78
N ARG A 70 -2.81 -12.83 3.16
CA ARG A 70 -1.85 -11.92 2.52
C ARG A 70 -2.40 -11.44 1.18
N ILE A 71 -2.02 -10.23 0.77
CA ILE A 71 -2.52 -9.62 -0.46
C ILE A 71 -1.88 -10.21 -1.74
N ASN A 72 -0.84 -11.03 -1.60
CA ASN A 72 -0.26 -11.83 -2.67
C ASN A 72 -0.87 -13.25 -2.78
N THR A 73 -1.93 -13.56 -2.04
CA THR A 73 -2.67 -14.83 -2.15
C THR A 73 -4.12 -14.60 -1.75
N LEU A 74 -4.94 -14.06 -2.64
CA LEU A 74 -6.29 -13.64 -2.31
C LEU A 74 -7.23 -14.87 -2.23
N PRO A 75 -8.00 -15.04 -1.13
CA PRO A 75 -8.92 -16.15 -0.94
C PRO A 75 -10.23 -15.93 -1.72
N LEU A 76 -10.13 -15.43 -2.94
CA LEU A 76 -11.24 -15.04 -3.81
C LEU A 76 -11.13 -15.78 -5.14
N PRO A 77 -12.27 -16.17 -5.76
CA PRO A 77 -12.27 -16.74 -7.09
C PRO A 77 -11.66 -15.80 -8.14
N ALA A 78 -11.23 -16.37 -9.27
CA ALA A 78 -10.90 -15.54 -10.42
C ALA A 78 -12.17 -14.84 -10.94
N GLU A 79 -12.01 -13.64 -11.49
CA GLU A 79 -13.09 -12.90 -12.16
C GLU A 79 -14.35 -12.70 -11.32
N SER A 80 -14.19 -12.43 -10.02
CA SER A 80 -15.30 -12.23 -9.08
C SER A 80 -15.44 -10.80 -8.57
N VAL A 81 -14.49 -9.92 -8.87
CA VAL A 81 -14.39 -8.57 -8.28
C VAL A 81 -14.50 -7.51 -9.37
N ASP A 82 -15.29 -6.46 -9.13
CA ASP A 82 -15.43 -5.33 -10.06
C ASP A 82 -14.35 -4.28 -9.83
N CYS A 83 -14.03 -4.00 -8.56
CA CYS A 83 -13.05 -2.99 -8.18
C CYS A 83 -12.16 -3.45 -7.02
N VAL A 84 -10.85 -3.24 -7.13
CA VAL A 84 -9.89 -3.43 -6.04
C VAL A 84 -9.34 -2.06 -5.62
N ILE A 85 -9.37 -1.77 -4.32
CA ILE A 85 -8.74 -0.60 -3.72
C ILE A 85 -7.61 -1.01 -2.77
N SER A 86 -6.61 -0.16 -2.63
CA SER A 86 -5.58 -0.31 -1.59
C SER A 86 -5.03 1.06 -1.19
N ASN A 87 -4.63 1.19 0.06
CA ASN A 87 -4.10 2.43 0.62
C ASN A 87 -2.86 2.16 1.47
N CYS A 88 -1.68 2.49 0.94
CA CYS A 88 -0.38 2.39 1.62
C CYS A 88 0.00 0.99 2.16
N VAL A 89 -0.52 -0.10 1.56
CA VAL A 89 -0.22 -1.47 2.04
C VAL A 89 0.77 -2.19 1.11
N ILE A 90 0.80 -1.85 -0.18
CA ILE A 90 1.64 -2.54 -1.16
C ILE A 90 3.13 -2.28 -0.88
N ASN A 91 3.48 -1.09 -0.38
CA ASN A 91 4.84 -0.77 0.05
C ASN A 91 5.35 -1.60 1.23
N LEU A 92 4.47 -2.29 1.96
CA LEU A 92 4.85 -3.18 3.07
C LEU A 92 5.14 -4.61 2.60
N VAL A 93 4.83 -4.92 1.35
CA VAL A 93 5.08 -6.24 0.75
C VAL A 93 6.56 -6.34 0.34
N PRO A 94 7.23 -7.48 0.59
CA PRO A 94 8.58 -7.72 0.10
C PRO A 94 8.67 -7.48 -1.41
N GLU A 95 9.78 -6.90 -1.87
CA GLU A 95 9.95 -6.54 -3.28
C GLU A 95 9.74 -7.74 -4.23
N SER A 96 10.19 -8.93 -3.82
CA SER A 96 10.02 -10.18 -4.59
C SER A 96 8.57 -10.59 -4.80
N ASP A 97 7.67 -10.14 -3.93
CA ASP A 97 6.28 -10.60 -3.88
C ASP A 97 5.31 -9.60 -4.53
N LYS A 98 5.75 -8.36 -4.76
CA LYS A 98 4.93 -7.33 -5.43
C LYS A 98 4.41 -7.78 -6.80
N PRO A 99 5.18 -8.47 -7.68
CA PRO A 99 4.63 -9.02 -8.94
C PRO A 99 3.42 -9.93 -8.74
N THR A 100 3.47 -10.76 -7.69
CA THR A 100 2.38 -11.67 -7.35
C THR A 100 1.16 -10.92 -6.85
N VAL A 101 1.32 -9.81 -6.11
CA VAL A 101 0.20 -8.95 -5.69
C VAL A 101 -0.59 -8.46 -6.91
N PHE A 102 0.08 -7.86 -7.90
CA PHE A 102 -0.61 -7.34 -9.09
C PHE A 102 -1.23 -8.44 -9.96
N SER A 103 -0.58 -9.61 -10.00
CA SER A 103 -1.12 -10.80 -10.69
C SER A 103 -2.38 -11.33 -10.00
N GLU A 104 -2.41 -11.36 -8.66
CA GLU A 104 -3.57 -11.77 -7.87
C GLU A 104 -4.73 -10.78 -8.01
N ILE A 105 -4.46 -9.48 -7.97
CA ILE A 105 -5.46 -8.44 -8.25
C ILE A 105 -6.04 -8.66 -9.66
N PHE A 106 -5.20 -8.88 -10.67
CA PHE A 106 -5.65 -9.09 -12.04
C PHE A 106 -6.48 -10.37 -12.18
N ARG A 107 -6.10 -11.44 -11.46
CA ARG A 107 -6.82 -12.71 -11.44
C ARG A 107 -8.23 -12.53 -10.89
N VAL A 108 -8.40 -11.84 -9.76
CA VAL A 108 -9.72 -11.70 -9.11
C VAL A 108 -10.63 -10.69 -9.82
N LEU A 109 -10.05 -9.72 -10.54
CA LEU A 109 -10.82 -8.76 -11.32
C LEU A 109 -11.59 -9.45 -12.46
N LYS A 110 -12.85 -9.06 -12.64
CA LYS A 110 -13.64 -9.38 -13.85
C LYS A 110 -13.04 -8.71 -15.08
N ALA A 111 -13.43 -9.19 -16.26
CA ALA A 111 -13.34 -8.38 -17.48
C ALA A 111 -14.07 -7.04 -17.25
N GLY A 112 -13.42 -5.93 -17.61
CA GLY A 112 -13.90 -4.57 -17.34
C GLY A 112 -13.66 -4.09 -15.91
N GLY A 113 -13.12 -4.95 -15.04
CA GLY A 113 -12.78 -4.61 -13.67
C GLY A 113 -11.59 -3.65 -13.56
N ARG A 114 -11.49 -2.95 -12.44
CA ARG A 114 -10.48 -1.90 -12.25
C ARG A 114 -9.79 -1.94 -10.89
N VAL A 115 -8.60 -1.38 -10.83
CA VAL A 115 -7.86 -1.18 -9.58
C VAL A 115 -7.59 0.31 -9.34
N ALA A 116 -7.68 0.73 -8.08
CA ALA A 116 -7.36 2.07 -7.61
C ALA A 116 -6.49 1.99 -6.35
N ILE A 117 -5.22 2.35 -6.46
CA ILE A 117 -4.24 2.28 -5.37
C ILE A 117 -3.81 3.70 -5.01
N SER A 118 -3.86 4.03 -3.73
CA SER A 118 -3.20 5.20 -3.17
C SER A 118 -1.94 4.73 -2.44
N ASP A 119 -0.76 5.13 -2.90
CA ASP A 119 0.49 4.72 -2.25
C ASP A 119 1.60 5.78 -2.39
N ILE A 120 2.70 5.57 -1.70
CA ILE A 120 3.91 6.39 -1.82
C ILE A 120 4.82 5.79 -2.90
N LEU A 121 5.29 6.59 -3.85
CA LEU A 121 6.25 6.15 -4.86
C LEU A 121 7.58 6.90 -4.74
N GLU A 122 8.67 6.19 -5.02
CA GLU A 122 10.05 6.67 -5.05
C GLU A 122 10.29 7.46 -6.34
N LYS A 123 10.61 8.76 -6.21
CA LYS A 123 10.96 9.66 -7.31
C LYS A 123 12.46 9.64 -7.64
N LYS A 124 13.29 9.31 -6.65
CA LYS A 124 14.75 9.24 -6.77
C LYS A 124 15.27 8.02 -6.02
N PRO A 125 16.31 7.33 -6.53
CA PRO A 125 16.80 6.12 -5.89
C PRO A 125 17.35 6.41 -4.50
N MET A 126 16.71 5.86 -3.47
CA MET A 126 17.13 5.91 -2.09
C MET A 126 18.42 5.10 -1.86
N GLY A 127 19.22 5.50 -0.87
CA GLY A 127 20.38 4.74 -0.43
C GLY A 127 20.00 3.54 0.45
N ASP A 128 20.92 2.60 0.63
CA ASP A 128 20.67 1.35 1.39
C ASP A 128 20.26 1.62 2.84
N ALA A 129 20.82 2.65 3.47
CA ALA A 129 20.47 3.04 4.84
C ALA A 129 18.99 3.43 4.98
N MET A 130 18.42 4.13 3.99
CA MET A 130 16.99 4.47 3.99
C MET A 130 16.13 3.23 3.72
N ARG A 131 16.56 2.35 2.81
CA ARG A 131 15.84 1.11 2.48
C ARG A 131 15.75 0.13 3.65
N GLN A 132 16.74 0.14 4.54
CA GLN A 132 16.81 -0.75 5.70
C GLN A 132 16.20 -0.13 6.97
N ASP A 133 15.72 1.12 6.92
CA ASP A 133 15.11 1.76 8.09
C ASP A 133 13.66 1.29 8.29
N MET A 134 13.41 0.70 9.46
CA MET A 134 12.10 0.16 9.83
C MET A 134 11.05 1.24 10.10
N GLY A 135 11.45 2.42 10.56
CA GLY A 135 10.52 3.54 10.75
C GLY A 135 10.02 4.07 9.41
N LEU A 136 10.92 4.18 8.44
CA LEU A 136 10.56 4.50 7.06
C LEU A 136 9.73 3.40 6.40
N LEU A 137 9.92 2.13 6.78
CA LEU A 137 9.10 1.03 6.25
C LEU A 137 7.66 1.14 6.75
N VAL A 138 7.47 1.32 8.05
CA VAL A 138 6.14 1.53 8.65
C VAL A 138 5.47 2.80 8.09
N GLY A 139 6.27 3.82 7.77
CA GLY A 139 5.81 5.03 7.07
C GLY A 139 5.57 4.86 5.57
N CYS A 140 5.70 3.65 5.01
CA CYS A 140 5.52 3.33 3.59
C CYS A 140 6.52 4.05 2.65
N ILE A 141 7.65 4.53 3.18
CA ILE A 141 8.68 5.25 2.44
C ILE A 141 9.72 4.28 1.91
N SER A 142 10.36 3.48 2.77
CA SER A 142 11.52 2.67 2.36
C SER A 142 11.19 1.50 1.44
N GLY A 143 9.94 1.04 1.47
CA GLY A 143 9.39 0.04 0.55
C GLY A 143 8.71 0.64 -0.70
N ALA A 144 8.78 1.97 -0.88
CA ALA A 144 8.18 2.64 -2.02
C ALA A 144 8.77 2.16 -3.35
N SER A 145 7.88 1.98 -4.31
CA SER A 145 8.24 1.51 -5.65
C SER A 145 8.58 2.70 -6.55
N ALA A 146 9.46 2.51 -7.52
CA ALA A 146 9.95 3.61 -8.35
C ALA A 146 8.91 4.10 -9.35
N VAL A 147 8.82 5.42 -9.50
CA VAL A 147 8.11 6.10 -10.58
C VAL A 147 9.12 6.82 -11.47
N GLU A 148 9.00 6.67 -12.79
CA GLU A 148 9.92 7.33 -13.74
C GLU A 148 9.60 8.82 -13.94
N ASP A 149 10.63 9.59 -14.29
CA ASP A 149 10.51 11.01 -14.64
C ASP A 149 9.54 11.22 -15.81
N GLY A 150 8.65 12.21 -15.66
CA GLY A 150 7.76 12.67 -16.72
C GLY A 150 6.26 12.43 -16.49
N TYR A 151 5.87 11.84 -15.35
CA TYR A 151 4.51 11.36 -14.94
C TYR A 151 3.29 12.26 -15.21
N GLU A 152 3.46 13.47 -15.75
CA GLU A 152 2.40 14.44 -16.10
C GLU A 152 1.70 14.17 -17.45
N LYS A 153 2.02 13.09 -18.18
CA LYS A 153 1.36 12.65 -19.43
C LYS A 153 0.61 11.31 -19.24
N PRO A 154 -0.42 10.96 -20.02
CA PRO A 154 -1.35 9.87 -19.69
C PRO A 154 -0.85 8.42 -19.90
N ALA A 155 0.46 8.14 -19.90
CA ALA A 155 0.98 6.79 -20.21
C ALA A 155 2.26 6.41 -19.44
N PHE A 156 2.27 6.56 -18.12
CA PHE A 156 3.47 6.24 -17.31
C PHE A 156 3.49 4.84 -16.73
N LYS A 157 4.72 4.39 -16.50
CA LYS A 157 5.11 3.05 -16.12
C LYS A 157 5.56 3.07 -14.65
N VAL A 158 4.87 2.35 -13.76
CA VAL A 158 5.41 2.05 -12.42
C VAL A 158 6.43 0.93 -12.55
N ARG A 159 7.62 1.13 -11.98
CA ARG A 159 8.65 0.09 -11.87
C ARG A 159 8.72 -0.38 -10.42
N PHE A 160 8.70 -1.70 -10.24
CA PHE A 160 8.89 -2.32 -8.94
C PHE A 160 10.31 -2.87 -8.90
N GLY A 161 11.13 -2.23 -8.08
CA GLY A 161 12.56 -2.50 -7.90
C GLY A 161 13.38 -1.22 -7.88
N PRO A 162 14.66 -1.28 -7.45
CA PRO A 162 15.56 -0.14 -7.57
C PRO A 162 15.63 0.30 -9.04
N LEU A 163 15.71 1.61 -9.29
CA LEU A 163 15.81 2.28 -10.60
C LEU A 163 16.92 1.76 -11.55
N LYS A 164 17.68 0.74 -11.15
CA LYS A 164 18.92 0.32 -11.80
C LYS A 164 18.74 -0.66 -12.95
N ASP A 165 17.65 -1.42 -13.08
CA ASP A 165 17.58 -2.47 -14.10
C ASP A 165 16.25 -2.54 -14.89
N GLY A 166 16.38 -2.84 -16.18
CA GLY A 166 15.36 -2.78 -17.24
C GLY A 166 14.21 -3.78 -17.15
N HIS A 167 13.55 -3.87 -16.00
CA HIS A 167 12.31 -4.63 -15.84
C HIS A 167 11.15 -3.96 -16.56
N GLU A 168 10.33 -4.79 -17.23
CA GLU A 168 9.05 -4.33 -17.77
C GLU A 168 8.11 -3.88 -16.64
N PRO A 169 7.25 -2.89 -16.89
CA PRO A 169 6.35 -2.37 -15.85
C PRO A 169 5.36 -3.44 -15.40
N ILE A 170 5.31 -3.70 -14.09
CA ILE A 170 4.58 -4.85 -13.51
C ILE A 170 3.11 -4.90 -13.92
N LEU A 171 2.47 -3.74 -14.05
CA LEU A 171 1.08 -3.62 -14.43
C LEU A 171 0.89 -4.04 -15.89
N LEU A 172 1.81 -3.70 -16.78
CA LEU A 172 1.78 -4.17 -18.16
C LEU A 172 2.04 -5.68 -18.23
N THR A 173 3.01 -6.19 -17.48
CA THR A 173 3.32 -7.63 -17.41
C THR A 173 2.15 -8.44 -16.85
N ALA A 174 1.41 -7.90 -15.88
CA ALA A 174 0.21 -8.54 -15.34
C ALA A 174 -1.00 -8.45 -16.28
N GLY A 175 -0.94 -7.65 -17.35
CA GLY A 175 -1.98 -7.55 -18.38
C GLY A 175 -2.93 -6.35 -18.25
N TYR A 176 -2.63 -5.39 -17.37
CA TYR A 176 -3.46 -4.19 -17.22
C TYR A 176 -3.35 -3.25 -18.42
N GLN A 177 -4.43 -2.51 -18.65
CA GLN A 177 -4.57 -1.47 -19.68
C GLN A 177 -5.02 -0.16 -19.03
N ASP A 178 -4.99 0.93 -19.80
CA ASP A 178 -5.41 2.28 -19.38
C ASP A 178 -4.84 2.70 -18.01
N ILE A 179 -3.53 2.51 -17.85
CA ILE A 179 -2.82 2.81 -16.62
C ILE A 179 -2.67 4.32 -16.48
N VAL A 180 -3.19 4.88 -15.40
CA VAL A 180 -3.10 6.30 -15.06
C VAL A 180 -2.47 6.46 -13.69
N ILE A 181 -1.43 7.28 -13.60
CA ILE A 181 -0.73 7.57 -12.34
C ILE A 181 -0.79 9.08 -12.11
N ILE A 182 -1.24 9.50 -10.93
CA ILE A 182 -1.47 10.90 -10.59
C ILE A 182 -0.72 11.22 -9.31
N ASP A 183 0.23 12.16 -9.39
CA ASP A 183 0.86 12.76 -8.21
C ASP A 183 -0.14 13.69 -7.50
N LYS A 184 -0.45 13.39 -6.24
CA LYS A 184 -1.36 14.20 -5.41
C LYS A 184 -0.74 15.52 -4.98
N LYS A 185 0.59 15.66 -5.06
CA LYS A 185 1.35 16.83 -4.60
C LYS A 185 1.09 17.15 -3.13
N HIS A 186 0.79 16.12 -2.32
CA HIS A 186 0.70 16.25 -0.86
C HIS A 186 2.08 16.42 -0.24
N ASP A 187 2.16 17.28 0.78
CA ASP A 187 3.37 17.44 1.58
C ASP A 187 3.54 16.24 2.52
N LEU A 188 4.52 15.39 2.25
CA LEU A 188 4.82 14.22 3.06
C LEU A 188 5.64 14.54 4.30
N ASN A 189 6.20 15.75 4.43
CA ASN A 189 6.92 16.15 5.64
C ASN A 189 6.02 16.26 6.86
N ILE A 190 4.69 16.33 6.69
CA ILE A 190 3.73 16.29 7.79
C ILE A 190 3.87 15.02 8.66
N TYR A 191 4.29 13.90 8.05
CA TYR A 191 4.47 12.63 8.74
C TYR A 191 5.77 12.55 9.55
N LYS A 192 6.67 13.53 9.40
CA LYS A 192 7.81 13.68 10.32
C LYS A 192 7.35 14.11 11.72
N ILE A 193 6.20 14.77 11.81
CA ILE A 193 5.72 15.45 13.02
C ILE A 193 4.98 14.48 13.96
N SER A 194 4.50 13.34 13.45
CA SER A 194 3.87 12.32 14.28
C SER A 194 4.92 11.40 14.90
N GLU A 195 5.32 11.69 16.14
CA GLU A 195 5.76 10.84 17.28
C GLU A 195 6.50 9.49 17.09
N VAL A 196 6.72 8.98 15.88
CA VAL A 196 7.47 7.74 15.58
C VAL A 196 8.98 8.00 15.72
N PHE A 197 9.44 9.22 15.46
CA PHE A 197 10.85 9.61 15.60
C PHE A 197 11.19 10.15 17.00
N ASP A 198 10.22 10.66 17.76
CA ASP A 198 10.45 11.38 19.02
C ASP A 198 10.54 10.45 20.26
N ILE A 199 10.06 9.20 20.15
CA ILE A 199 10.11 8.23 21.26
C ILE A 199 11.55 7.77 21.54
N ARG A 200 12.46 7.81 20.55
CA ARG A 200 13.87 7.40 20.75
C ARG A 200 14.68 8.38 21.58
N ASP A 201 14.38 9.68 21.54
CA ASP A 201 15.12 10.67 22.34
C ASP A 201 14.63 10.74 23.79
N LYS A 202 13.33 10.50 24.04
CA LYS A 202 12.77 10.57 25.39
C LYS A 202 13.15 9.41 26.31
N GLN A 203 13.48 8.22 25.78
CA GLN A 203 13.89 7.07 26.62
C GLN A 203 15.36 7.08 27.05
N ILE A 204 16.25 7.86 26.42
CA ILE A 204 17.66 7.94 26.82
C ILE A 204 17.90 9.02 27.89
N ALA A 205 17.01 10.02 27.97
CA ALA A 205 17.14 11.13 28.91
C ALA A 205 16.76 10.78 30.37
N SER A 206 16.18 9.59 30.64
CA SER A 206 15.69 9.23 31.98
C SER A 206 16.46 8.11 32.69
N SER A 207 17.65 7.72 32.20
CA SER A 207 18.47 6.71 32.86
C SER A 207 19.90 7.19 33.11
N THR A 208 20.04 8.19 33.98
CA THR A 208 21.24 8.34 34.80
C THR A 208 20.83 8.07 36.25
N ASP A 209 21.00 6.83 36.71
CA ASP A 209 21.72 6.59 37.96
C ASP A 209 21.97 5.11 38.28
N SER A 210 23.19 4.88 38.77
CA SER A 210 23.69 3.76 39.56
C SER A 210 23.95 2.40 38.89
N ALA A 211 25.23 2.03 38.91
CA ALA A 211 25.76 0.69 38.67
C ALA A 211 25.27 -0.33 39.71
N THR A 212 25.25 -1.64 39.37
CA THR A 212 25.99 -2.75 40.06
C THR A 212 25.52 -4.15 39.54
N THR A 213 26.51 -4.96 39.10
CA THR A 213 26.62 -6.44 38.97
C THR A 213 25.58 -7.38 38.32
N SER A 214 26.14 -8.16 37.37
CA SER A 214 26.11 -9.63 37.21
C SER A 214 25.11 -10.34 36.28
N SER A 215 25.73 -11.21 35.46
CA SER A 215 25.29 -12.51 34.90
C SER A 215 24.23 -12.56 33.79
N GLY A 216 24.70 -12.94 32.60
CA GLY A 216 24.24 -14.16 31.93
C GLY A 216 23.18 -14.07 30.83
N CYS A 217 23.61 -14.50 29.63
CA CYS A 217 22.88 -15.29 28.63
C CYS A 217 22.40 -14.61 27.31
N CYS A 218 23.10 -15.02 26.24
CA CYS A 218 22.76 -15.22 24.83
C CYS A 218 21.42 -14.75 24.24
N CYS A 219 21.48 -13.85 23.24
CA CYS A 219 20.81 -13.98 21.92
C CYS A 219 21.23 -12.84 20.96
N GLY A 220 21.72 -13.22 19.76
CA GLY A 220 21.62 -12.50 18.48
C GLY A 220 22.09 -11.05 18.36
N ASN A 221 23.20 -10.82 17.63
CA ASN A 221 23.65 -9.51 17.15
C ASN A 221 22.60 -8.81 16.26
N GLY A 222 21.73 -8.00 16.86
CA GLY A 222 21.11 -6.87 16.19
C GLY A 222 22.11 -5.71 16.23
N THR A 223 22.70 -5.35 15.09
CA THR A 223 23.50 -4.13 14.99
C THR A 223 22.62 -2.92 15.24
N SER A 224 22.66 -2.41 16.47
CA SER A 224 22.05 -1.14 16.85
C SER A 224 22.69 -0.03 16.02
N LEU A 225 21.88 0.75 15.31
CA LEU A 225 22.32 1.90 14.53
C LEU A 225 23.06 2.87 15.46
N LYS A 226 24.26 3.30 15.04
CA LYS A 226 25.01 4.32 15.75
C LYS A 226 24.18 5.61 15.76
N LYS A 227 24.21 6.34 16.88
CA LYS A 227 23.51 7.59 17.18
C LYS A 227 23.56 8.67 16.07
N GLY A 228 24.47 8.55 15.09
CA GLY A 228 24.63 9.48 13.97
C GLY A 228 23.84 9.18 12.69
N ASP A 229 23.20 8.00 12.54
CA ASP A 229 22.38 7.71 11.34
C ASP A 229 20.90 8.06 11.54
N ALA A 230 20.36 7.92 12.76
CA ALA A 230 19.01 8.36 13.09
C ALA A 230 18.84 9.89 13.01
N SER A 231 19.90 10.66 13.34
CA SER A 231 19.90 12.12 13.22
C SER A 231 19.88 12.60 11.77
N ARG A 232 20.34 11.77 10.81
CA ARG A 232 20.37 12.12 9.39
C ARG A 232 19.02 12.00 8.71
N ILE A 233 18.16 11.06 9.16
CA ILE A 233 16.84 10.84 8.56
C ILE A 233 15.86 11.98 8.89
N ALA A 234 15.99 12.58 10.08
CA ALA A 234 15.18 13.73 10.50
C ALA A 234 15.40 14.97 9.60
N GLU A 235 16.58 15.11 9.01
CA GLU A 235 16.96 16.23 8.12
C GLU A 235 16.58 15.99 6.64
N ILE A 236 16.18 14.77 6.26
CA ILE A 236 15.84 14.45 4.85
C ILE A 236 14.49 15.03 4.49
N ASP A 237 14.39 15.95 3.53
CA ASP A 237 13.11 16.36 2.94
C ASP A 237 12.47 15.21 2.17
N PHE A 238 11.41 14.60 2.69
CA PHE A 238 10.77 13.44 2.06
C PHE A 238 10.18 13.79 0.69
N ASN A 239 9.75 15.03 0.49
CA ASN A 239 9.20 15.46 -0.80
C ASN A 239 10.26 15.49 -1.91
N GLU A 240 11.55 15.42 -1.61
CA GLU A 240 12.58 15.28 -2.63
C GLU A 240 12.72 13.85 -3.15
N TRP A 241 12.39 12.86 -2.32
CA TRP A 241 12.67 11.43 -2.57
C TRP A 241 11.43 10.64 -2.93
N VAL A 242 10.29 10.99 -2.36
CA VAL A 242 9.03 10.27 -2.51
C VAL A 242 7.86 11.22 -2.77
N GLY A 243 6.77 10.70 -3.32
CA GLY A 243 5.51 11.42 -3.50
C GLY A 243 4.32 10.52 -3.18
N SER A 244 3.15 11.13 -2.91
CA SER A 244 1.90 10.41 -2.76
C SER A 244 1.18 10.35 -4.10
N PHE A 245 0.83 9.16 -4.55
CA PHE A 245 0.25 8.93 -5.86
C PHE A 245 -1.07 8.16 -5.77
N ASP A 246 -1.98 8.47 -6.69
CA ASP A 246 -3.05 7.56 -7.08
C ASP A 246 -2.63 6.80 -8.35
N ILE A 247 -2.88 5.50 -8.37
CA ILE A 247 -2.61 4.60 -9.50
C ILE A 247 -3.91 3.92 -9.87
N TYR A 248 -4.33 4.08 -11.12
CA TYR A 248 -5.52 3.46 -11.69
C TYR A 248 -5.11 2.54 -12.84
N ALA A 249 -5.75 1.39 -12.96
CA ALA A 249 -5.56 0.50 -14.10
C ALA A 249 -6.80 -0.36 -14.35
N LEU A 250 -6.98 -0.81 -15.60
CA LEU A 250 -8.12 -1.62 -16.04
C LEU A 250 -7.69 -3.03 -16.45
N LYS A 251 -8.54 -4.01 -16.19
CA LYS A 251 -8.53 -5.30 -16.87
C LYS A 251 -9.51 -5.21 -18.02
N ALA A 252 -9.00 -5.16 -19.26
CA ALA A 252 -9.86 -4.95 -20.42
C ALA A 252 -10.92 -6.04 -20.59
N ASP A 253 -12.01 -5.66 -21.23
CA ASP A 253 -13.00 -6.62 -21.68
C ASP A 253 -12.37 -7.56 -22.71
N ASN A 254 -12.60 -8.87 -22.54
CA ASN A 254 -12.34 -9.85 -23.59
C ASN A 254 -13.42 -9.67 -24.69
N ALA A 255 -13.46 -8.52 -25.36
CA ALA A 255 -14.29 -8.36 -26.54
C ALA A 255 -13.80 -9.34 -27.62
N PRO A 256 -14.69 -10.08 -28.30
CA PRO A 256 -14.26 -10.88 -29.44
C PRO A 256 -13.67 -9.92 -30.47
N LYS A 257 -12.42 -10.17 -30.89
CA LYS A 257 -11.86 -9.51 -32.08
C LYS A 257 -12.84 -9.76 -33.21
N GLU A 258 -13.51 -8.72 -33.69
CA GLU A 258 -14.35 -8.83 -34.88
C GLU A 258 -13.52 -9.52 -35.97
N ALA A 259 -13.98 -10.70 -36.38
CA ALA A 259 -13.43 -11.38 -37.54
C ALA A 259 -13.69 -10.45 -38.71
N THR A 260 -12.63 -9.81 -39.19
CA THR A 260 -12.65 -9.07 -40.45
C THR A 260 -12.96 -10.08 -41.55
N SER A 261 -14.19 -10.00 -42.05
CA SER A 261 -14.68 -10.69 -43.24
C SER A 261 -14.05 -10.12 -44.50
#